data_AF-A0AA43W5C5-F1
#
_entry.id   AF-A0AA43W5C5-F1
#
_cell.length_a   1.000
_cell.length_b   1.000
_cell.length_c   1.000
_cell.angle_alpha   90.00
_cell.angle_beta   90.00
_cell.angle_gamma   90.00
#
_symmetry.space_group_name_H-M   'P 1'
#
loop_
_entity.id
_entity.type
_entity.pdbx_description
1 polymer ?
#
loop_
_entity_poly.entity_id
_entity_poly.type
_entity_poly.pdbx_seq_one_letter_code
_entity_poly.pdbx_strand_id
1 'polypeptide(L)'
;METGKTIKPEKNAEASEMLDYITSRLKLNGEEWDLTDDTGKPVIFDAEKNVYIPDIRLSKDNIPCAVIPLGYFENDTIRAVVDTVSL
;
A
#
# COMPACT_ATOMS: atom_id res chain seq x y z
N MET A 1 8.92 -2.31 29.54
CA MET A 1 9.07 -1.97 28.11
C MET A 1 7.83 -1.21 27.73
N GLU A 2 7.93 0.11 27.57
CA GLU A 2 6.78 0.93 27.23
C GLU A 2 6.30 0.50 25.85
N THR A 3 5.04 0.05 25.77
CA THR A 3 4.34 -0.10 24.51
C THR A 3 4.22 1.30 23.91
N GLY A 4 5.17 1.67 23.05
CA GLY A 4 5.15 2.92 22.30
C GLY A 4 3.86 2.95 21.49
N LYS A 5 2.83 3.60 22.05
CA LYS A 5 1.57 3.84 21.37
C LYS A 5 1.92 4.66 20.14
N THR A 6 1.91 4.04 18.96
CA THR A 6 2.18 4.76 17.70
C THR A 6 1.11 5.85 17.57
N ILE A 7 1.51 7.09 17.80
CA ILE A 7 0.61 8.25 17.77
C ILE A 7 0.26 8.49 16.30
N LYS A 8 -1.02 8.71 16.00
CA LYS A 8 -1.44 9.08 14.64
C LYS A 8 -0.76 10.41 14.27
N PRO A 9 -0.21 10.55 13.06
CA PRO A 9 0.37 11.81 12.61
C PRO A 9 -0.64 12.95 12.67
N GLU A 10 -0.16 14.17 12.92
CA GLU A 10 -0.98 15.38 12.85
C GLU A 10 -1.38 15.69 11.40
N LYS A 11 -2.38 16.56 11.21
CA LYS A 11 -2.93 16.87 9.88
C LYS A 11 -1.90 17.50 8.92
N ASN A 12 -0.89 18.17 9.46
CA ASN A 12 0.21 18.82 8.75
C ASN A 12 1.54 18.05 8.88
N ALA A 13 1.50 16.79 9.31
CA ALA A 13 2.69 15.97 9.40
C ALA A 13 3.36 15.83 8.03
N GLU A 14 4.69 15.79 8.04
CA GLU A 14 5.48 15.55 6.84
C GLU A 14 5.24 14.15 6.29
N ALA A 15 5.43 13.97 4.98
CA ALA A 15 5.23 12.69 4.32
C ALA A 15 6.07 11.57 4.96
N SER A 16 7.30 11.88 5.39
CA SER A 16 8.17 10.94 6.09
C SER A 16 7.56 10.43 7.42
N GLU A 17 6.95 11.31 8.21
CA GLU A 17 6.30 10.92 9.47
C GLU A 17 5.07 10.05 9.22
N MET A 18 4.29 10.38 8.19
CA MET A 18 3.15 9.56 7.76
C MET A 18 3.58 8.18 7.28
N LEU A 19 4.67 8.09 6.51
CA LEU A 19 5.24 6.83 6.05
C LEU A 19 5.81 5.99 7.20
N ASP A 20 6.47 6.61 8.17
CA ASP A 20 6.97 5.92 9.38
C ASP A 20 5.82 5.34 10.22
N TYR A 21 4.73 6.11 10.35
CA TYR A 21 3.52 5.64 11.00
C TYR A 21 2.91 4.43 10.27
N ILE A 22 2.70 4.53 8.95
CA ILE A 22 2.16 3.43 8.14
C ILE A 22 3.05 2.20 8.25
N THR A 23 4.37 2.36 8.14
CA THR A 23 5.35 1.28 8.26
C THR A 23 5.24 0.57 9.60
N SER A 24 5.23 1.35 10.69
CA SER A 24 5.12 0.81 12.05
C SER A 24 3.82 0.03 12.23
N ARG A 25 2.73 0.52 11.65
CA ARG A 25 1.42 -0.12 11.78
C ARG A 25 1.27 -1.36 10.91
N LEU A 26 1.83 -1.39 9.70
CA LEU A 26 1.88 -2.60 8.87
C LEU A 26 2.65 -3.72 9.56
N LYS A 27 3.82 -3.41 10.15
CA LYS A 27 4.60 -4.39 10.95
C LYS A 27 3.80 -5.03 12.08
N LEU A 28 2.86 -4.29 12.67
CA LEU A 28 2.00 -4.79 13.75
C LEU A 28 0.81 -5.62 13.25
N ASN A 29 0.42 -5.50 11.98
CA ASN A 29 -0.81 -6.09 11.43
C ASN A 29 -0.56 -7.15 10.35
N GLY A 30 0.61 -7.79 10.35
CA GLY A 30 0.92 -8.85 9.38
C GLY A 30 1.43 -8.35 8.03
N GLU A 31 1.98 -7.14 7.99
CA GLU A 31 2.69 -6.53 6.84
C GLU A 31 1.81 -6.17 5.64
N GLU A 32 0.51 -6.39 5.72
CA GLU A 32 -0.49 -6.07 4.70
C GLU A 32 -1.74 -5.44 5.33
N TRP A 33 -2.39 -4.54 4.60
CA TRP A 33 -3.65 -3.93 4.98
C TRP A 33 -4.61 -3.88 3.80
N ASP A 34 -5.79 -4.45 4.03
CA ASP A 34 -6.98 -4.32 3.20
C ASP A 34 -7.59 -2.92 3.38
N LEU A 35 -7.76 -2.21 2.27
CA LEU A 35 -8.36 -0.88 2.16
C LEU A 35 -9.65 -0.93 1.33
N THR A 36 -10.38 -2.04 1.40
CA THR A 36 -11.71 -2.20 0.80
C THR A 36 -12.85 -1.96 1.79
N ASP A 37 -14.03 -1.64 1.27
CA ASP A 37 -15.27 -1.58 2.04
C ASP A 37 -15.86 -2.98 2.28
N ASP A 38 -16.98 -3.06 2.99
CA ASP A 38 -17.67 -4.33 3.27
C ASP A 38 -18.16 -5.09 2.01
N THR A 39 -18.09 -4.46 0.83
CA THR A 39 -18.40 -5.07 -0.47
C THR A 39 -17.16 -5.48 -1.27
N GLY A 40 -15.96 -5.28 -0.72
CA GLY A 40 -14.69 -5.56 -1.37
C GLY A 40 -14.27 -4.48 -2.37
N LYS A 41 -14.86 -3.28 -2.34
CA LYS A 41 -14.48 -2.18 -3.23
C LYS A 41 -13.42 -1.29 -2.58
N PRO A 42 -12.32 -0.94 -3.27
CA PRO A 42 -11.32 -0.05 -2.72
C PRO A 42 -11.89 1.31 -2.32
N VAL A 43 -11.55 1.80 -1.12
CA VAL A 43 -12.02 3.11 -0.64
C VAL A 43 -11.04 4.25 -0.90
N ILE A 44 -9.78 3.92 -1.25
CA ILE A 44 -8.74 4.90 -1.55
C ILE A 44 -8.54 5.00 -3.06
N PHE A 45 -8.62 6.23 -3.57
CA PHE A 45 -8.38 6.57 -4.97
C PHE A 45 -7.22 7.56 -5.07
N ASP A 46 -6.21 7.22 -5.83
CA ASP A 46 -5.12 8.13 -6.18
C ASP A 46 -5.45 8.86 -7.49
N ALA A 47 -5.66 10.17 -7.37
CA ALA A 47 -6.05 11.01 -8.50
C ALA A 47 -4.91 11.30 -9.48
N GLU A 48 -3.65 11.26 -9.02
CA GLU A 48 -2.49 11.54 -9.86
C GLU A 48 -2.27 10.40 -10.86
N LYS A 49 -2.34 9.16 -10.38
CA LYS A 49 -2.17 7.93 -11.17
C LYS A 49 -3.49 7.41 -11.73
N ASN A 50 -4.63 7.96 -11.30
CA ASN A 50 -5.98 7.55 -11.71
C ASN A 50 -6.24 6.06 -11.44
N VAL A 51 -5.90 5.59 -10.22
CA VAL A 51 -6.06 4.19 -9.80
C VAL A 51 -6.67 4.07 -8.41
N TYR A 52 -7.43 3.01 -8.21
CA TYR A 52 -7.90 2.59 -6.89
C TYR A 52 -6.83 1.73 -6.20
N ILE A 53 -6.64 1.93 -4.90
CA ILE A 53 -5.68 1.19 -4.08
C ILE A 53 -6.48 0.23 -3.17
N PRO A 54 -6.63 -1.05 -3.55
CA PRO A 54 -7.29 -2.05 -2.70
C PRO A 54 -6.50 -2.35 -1.45
N ASP A 55 -5.17 -2.40 -1.54
CA ASP A 55 -4.32 -2.88 -0.46
C ASP A 55 -3.00 -2.10 -0.41
N ILE A 56 -2.39 -2.06 0.78
CA ILE A 56 -0.98 -1.67 0.93
C ILE A 56 -0.22 -2.76 1.66
N ARG A 57 1.06 -2.93 1.34
CA ARG A 57 1.94 -3.92 1.96
C ARG A 57 3.36 -3.40 2.16
N LEU A 58 4.13 -4.04 3.04
CA LEU A 58 5.57 -3.77 3.13
C LEU A 58 6.34 -4.49 2.02
N SER A 59 7.28 -3.77 1.41
CA SER A 59 8.30 -4.37 0.56
C SER A 59 9.34 -5.12 1.41
N LYS A 60 10.23 -5.87 0.73
CA LYS A 60 11.38 -6.52 1.38
C LYS A 60 12.31 -5.53 2.11
N ASP A 61 12.33 -4.28 1.67
CA ASP A 61 13.13 -3.20 2.27
C ASP A 61 12.36 -2.42 3.35
N ASN A 62 11.23 -2.96 3.83
CA ASN A 62 10.33 -2.32 4.80
C ASN A 62 9.72 -1.00 4.32
N ILE A 63 9.54 -0.83 3.01
CA ILE A 63 8.91 0.36 2.43
C ILE A 63 7.42 0.07 2.21
N PRO A 64 6.49 0.88 2.73
CA PRO A 64 5.08 0.72 2.47
C PRO A 64 4.79 1.01 0.99
N CYS A 65 4.12 0.07 0.34
CA CYS A 65 3.81 0.11 -1.09
C CYS A 65 2.32 -0.10 -1.31
N ALA A 66 1.72 0.68 -2.20
CA ALA A 66 0.39 0.39 -2.73
C ALA A 66 0.43 -0.84 -3.63
N VAL A 67 -0.55 -1.72 -3.47
CA VAL A 67 -0.82 -2.82 -4.39
C VAL A 67 -1.80 -2.32 -5.43
N ILE A 68 -1.43 -2.40 -6.71
CA ILE A 68 -2.27 -1.94 -7.82
C ILE A 68 -2.70 -3.16 -8.62
N PRO A 69 -4.02 -3.37 -8.83
CA PRO A 69 -4.53 -4.44 -9.67
C PRO A 69 -3.90 -4.43 -11.07
N LEU A 70 -3.40 -5.57 -11.52
CA LEU A 70 -2.80 -5.69 -12.85
C LEU A 70 -3.75 -5.29 -13.99
N GLY A 71 -5.06 -5.45 -13.78
CA GLY A 71 -6.11 -5.06 -14.73
C GLY A 71 -6.21 -3.55 -14.99
N TYR A 72 -5.50 -2.70 -14.23
CA TYR A 72 -5.42 -1.26 -14.52
C TYR A 72 -4.32 -0.90 -15.51
N PHE A 73 -3.42 -1.83 -15.83
CA PHE A 73 -2.32 -1.59 -16.74
C PHE A 73 -2.60 -2.09 -18.16
N GLU A 74 -1.88 -1.51 -19.12
CA GLU A 74 -1.97 -1.91 -20.52
C GLU A 74 -1.48 -3.34 -20.75
N ASN A 75 -1.98 -3.97 -21.82
CA ASN A 75 -1.63 -5.33 -22.19
C ASN A 75 -0.12 -5.57 -22.29
N ASP A 76 0.66 -4.59 -22.76
CA ASP A 76 2.12 -4.74 -22.88
C ASP A 76 2.82 -4.76 -21.52
N THR A 77 2.30 -4.02 -20.53
CA THR A 77 2.78 -4.13 -19.14
C THR A 77 2.46 -5.50 -18.56
N ILE A 78 1.23 -5.99 -18.78
CA ILE A 78 0.82 -7.33 -18.31
C ILE A 78 1.68 -8.42 -18.97
N ARG A 79 1.99 -8.30 -20.27
CA ARG A 79 2.89 -9.22 -20.99
C ARG A 79 4.29 -9.22 -20.39
N ALA A 80 4.86 -8.05 -20.11
CA ALA A 80 6.18 -7.97 -19.50
C ALA A 80 6.24 -8.67 -18.13
N VAL A 81 5.16 -8.60 -17.34
CA VAL A 81 5.05 -9.35 -16.07
C VAL A 81 5.02 -10.86 -16.34
N VAL A 82 4.20 -11.33 -17.29
CA VAL A 82 4.12 -12.74 -17.67
C VAL A 82 5.48 -13.28 -18.11
N ASP A 83 6.18 -12.53 -18.95
CA ASP A 83 7.51 -12.91 -19.44
C ASP A 83 8.52 -13.00 -18.30
N THR A 84 8.45 -12.11 -17.32
CA THR A 84 9.38 -12.09 -16.17
C THR A 84 9.16 -13.25 -15.21
N VAL A 85 7.90 -13.63 -14.93
CA VAL A 85 7.58 -14.72 -13.98
C VAL A 85 7.67 -16.13 -14.59
N SER A 86 7.80 -16.23 -15.91
CA SER A 86 7.94 -17.50 -16.63
C SER A 86 9.41 -17.95 -16.79
N LEU A 87 10.35 -17.17 -16.26
CA LEU A 87 11.80 -17.45 -16.23
C LEU A 87 12.20 -18.21 -14.96
#